data_AF-A0A7S0ACF5-F1
#
_entry.id   AF-A0A7S0ACF5-F1
#
_cell.length_a   1.000
_cell.length_b   1.000
_cell.length_c   1.000
_cell.angle_alpha   90.00
_cell.angle_beta   90.00
_cell.angle_gamma   90.00
#
_symmetry.space_group_name_H-M   'P 1'
#
loop_
_entity.id
_entity.type
_entity.pdbx_description
1 polymer ?
#
loop_
_entity_poly.entity_id
_entity_poly.type
_entity_poly.pdbx_seq_one_letter_code
_entity_poly.pdbx_strand_id
1 'polypeptide(L)'
;AQAISAQGSWQDESHQQPPHAMFLCSGGCNDVGRSAMEEVVHAEPAGRRECRHCFTFPNGTEYTGQWLKGMPDGEGYQVFPDGGKYRGEFRAGKAEGRGTFEYSNGDVYTGSWVNDYAHGEGTCSRHDGSMYKGQWHRGMQDGSGTLSHNKDGSFPLQQQWLYQGDFLDDAFHGKGTLSWADGRCYEGQWSNGKMHGEGLYVFPDGRRYEGQFEND
;
A
#
# COMPACT_ATOMS: atom_id res chain seq x y z
N ALA A 1 0.13 -40.16 17.97
CA ALA A 1 -0.56 -41.00 18.96
C ALA A 1 -1.56 -40.14 19.70
N GLN A 2 -2.84 -40.53 19.61
CA GLN A 2 -3.99 -40.20 20.47
C GLN A 2 -4.42 -38.74 20.72
N ALA A 3 -5.75 -38.60 20.70
CA ALA A 3 -6.57 -37.41 20.78
C ALA A 3 -6.89 -37.02 22.23
N ILE A 4 -7.28 -35.76 22.42
CA ILE A 4 -8.26 -35.38 23.46
C ILE A 4 -9.31 -34.47 22.81
N SER A 5 -10.55 -34.93 22.91
CA SER A 5 -11.79 -34.28 22.52
C SER A 5 -12.21 -33.17 23.49
N ALA A 6 -12.83 -32.12 22.95
CA ALA A 6 -13.90 -31.41 23.65
C ALA A 6 -14.99 -31.07 22.63
N GLN A 7 -16.16 -31.71 22.80
CA GLN A 7 -17.38 -31.42 22.07
C GLN A 7 -18.01 -30.16 22.66
N GLY A 8 -18.36 -29.22 21.78
CA GLY A 8 -19.20 -28.06 22.06
C GLY A 8 -19.91 -27.68 20.78
N SER A 9 -21.11 -28.22 20.60
CA SER A 9 -21.97 -28.04 19.44
C SER A 9 -22.61 -26.65 19.39
N TRP A 10 -22.39 -25.93 18.30
CA TRP A 10 -23.35 -24.98 17.74
C TRP A 10 -23.38 -25.18 16.22
N GLN A 11 -24.53 -25.61 15.70
CA GLN A 11 -24.96 -25.45 14.30
C GLN A 11 -25.33 -23.96 14.14
N ASP A 12 -25.30 -23.26 13.01
CA ASP A 12 -25.39 -23.57 11.58
C ASP A 12 -24.94 -22.30 10.81
N GLU A 13 -24.83 -22.42 9.49
CA GLU A 13 -24.97 -21.41 8.44
C GLU A 13 -23.72 -20.77 7.81
N SER A 14 -23.50 -21.26 6.59
CA SER A 14 -23.13 -20.52 5.39
C SER A 14 -21.64 -20.26 5.13
N HIS A 15 -21.10 -21.08 4.23
CA HIS A 15 -20.07 -20.67 3.29
C HIS A 15 -20.52 -19.40 2.56
N GLN A 16 -19.95 -18.26 2.93
CA GLN A 16 -19.92 -17.10 2.07
C GLN A 16 -18.50 -16.91 1.55
N GLN A 17 -18.36 -17.15 0.25
CA GLN A 17 -17.25 -16.64 -0.55
C GLN A 17 -17.15 -15.12 -0.36
N PRO A 18 -15.96 -14.52 -0.35
CA PRO A 18 -15.85 -13.07 -0.28
C PRO A 18 -16.49 -12.46 -1.53
N PRO A 19 -17.29 -11.38 -1.42
CA PRO A 19 -17.96 -10.80 -2.55
C PRO A 19 -16.92 -10.13 -3.46
N HIS A 20 -16.89 -10.54 -4.72
CA HIS A 20 -16.41 -9.68 -5.80
C HIS A 20 -17.17 -8.36 -5.66
N ALA A 21 -16.46 -7.27 -5.33
CA ALA A 21 -17.02 -5.93 -5.29
C ALA A 21 -17.36 -5.50 -6.73
N MET A 22 -18.49 -6.00 -7.22
CA MET A 22 -19.14 -5.60 -8.45
C MET A 22 -19.71 -4.21 -8.17
N PHE A 23 -19.08 -3.18 -8.73
CA PHE A 23 -19.68 -1.84 -8.72
C PHE A 23 -20.93 -1.86 -9.59
N LEU A 24 -22.10 -2.01 -8.97
CA LEU A 24 -23.37 -1.71 -9.60
C LEU A 24 -23.53 -0.19 -9.63
N CYS A 25 -23.09 0.44 -10.73
CA CYS A 25 -23.60 1.76 -11.09
C CYS A 25 -25.04 1.57 -11.59
N SER A 26 -26.02 1.77 -10.71
CA SER A 26 -27.42 1.88 -11.06
C SER A 26 -27.67 3.16 -11.84
N GLY A 27 -27.59 3.07 -13.17
CA GLY A 27 -27.97 4.13 -14.10
C GLY A 27 -28.40 3.52 -15.42
N GLY A 28 -29.72 3.33 -15.59
CA GLY A 28 -30.30 2.76 -16.80
C GLY A 28 -30.01 3.62 -18.03
N CYS A 29 -29.41 3.02 -19.05
CA CYS A 29 -29.41 3.55 -20.42
C CYS A 29 -30.67 3.05 -21.12
N ASN A 30 -31.62 3.94 -21.38
CA ASN A 30 -32.62 3.72 -22.42
C ASN A 30 -32.16 4.45 -23.68
N ASP A 31 -31.94 3.66 -24.72
CA ASP A 31 -31.62 4.06 -26.09
C ASP A 31 -32.92 4.34 -26.86
N VAL A 32 -33.14 5.58 -27.30
CA VAL A 32 -34.05 5.86 -28.43
C VAL A 32 -33.64 7.14 -29.17
N GLY A 33 -33.30 7.00 -30.46
CA GLY A 33 -33.78 7.84 -31.56
C GLY A 33 -33.15 9.25 -31.75
N ARG A 34 -32.43 9.42 -32.87
CA ARG A 34 -31.97 10.71 -33.42
C ARG A 34 -33.12 11.62 -33.87
N SER A 35 -33.01 12.93 -33.62
CA SER A 35 -33.32 13.99 -34.60
C SER A 35 -32.73 15.33 -34.15
N ALA A 36 -32.19 16.11 -35.10
CA ALA A 36 -31.43 17.34 -34.91
C ALA A 36 -32.33 18.57 -34.74
N MET A 37 -32.07 19.44 -33.75
CA MET A 37 -32.38 20.89 -33.77
C MET A 37 -31.44 21.68 -32.83
N GLU A 38 -30.88 22.76 -33.38
CA GLU A 38 -30.36 24.02 -32.81
C GLU A 38 -29.41 24.03 -31.59
N GLU A 39 -28.25 24.63 -31.86
CA GLU A 39 -27.14 24.90 -30.95
C GLU A 39 -27.49 26.09 -30.03
N VAL A 40 -27.96 25.78 -28.82
CA VAL A 40 -27.97 26.75 -27.70
C VAL A 40 -26.70 26.51 -26.90
N VAL A 41 -25.75 27.43 -26.99
CA VAL A 41 -24.51 27.41 -26.20
C VAL A 41 -24.87 27.77 -24.75
N HIS A 42 -25.40 26.79 -24.03
CA HIS A 42 -25.45 26.83 -22.58
C HIS A 42 -24.04 26.59 -22.05
N ALA A 43 -23.52 27.53 -21.26
CA ALA A 43 -22.32 27.29 -20.47
C ALA A 43 -22.56 26.02 -19.63
N GLU A 44 -21.84 24.94 -19.94
CA GLU A 44 -22.01 23.67 -19.23
C GLU A 44 -21.70 23.86 -17.75
N PRO A 45 -22.58 23.39 -16.84
CA PRO A 45 -22.32 23.47 -15.42
C PRO A 45 -21.02 22.73 -15.11
N ALA A 46 -20.17 23.31 -14.26
CA ALA A 46 -18.86 22.78 -13.88
C ALA A 46 -18.87 21.24 -13.84
N GLY A 47 -18.10 20.66 -14.78
CA GLY A 47 -18.26 19.29 -15.27
C GLY A 47 -18.60 18.28 -14.19
N ARG A 48 -19.70 17.56 -14.39
CA ARG A 48 -20.05 16.41 -13.55
C ARG A 48 -19.11 15.26 -13.89
N ARG A 49 -18.69 14.50 -12.86
CA ARG A 49 -17.94 13.26 -13.09
C ARG A 49 -18.82 12.21 -13.77
N GLU A 50 -18.27 11.58 -14.80
CA GLU A 50 -18.89 10.46 -15.52
C GLU A 50 -18.21 9.15 -15.12
N CYS A 51 -18.98 8.09 -14.89
CA CYS A 51 -18.41 6.76 -14.68
C CYS A 51 -18.27 6.04 -16.02
N ARG A 52 -17.07 5.53 -16.33
CA ARG A 52 -16.83 4.69 -17.52
C ARG A 52 -16.28 3.33 -17.10
N HIS A 53 -16.68 2.31 -17.85
CA HIS A 53 -16.22 0.94 -17.66
C HIS A 53 -15.23 0.58 -18.77
N CYS A 54 -14.14 -0.10 -18.40
CA CYS A 54 -13.21 -0.75 -19.33
C CYS A 54 -12.73 0.15 -20.48
N PHE A 55 -12.13 1.30 -20.15
CA PHE A 55 -11.44 2.14 -21.11
C PHE A 55 -9.99 1.66 -21.26
N THR A 56 -9.58 1.30 -22.48
CA THR A 56 -8.19 0.92 -22.78
C THR A 56 -7.45 2.11 -23.40
N PHE A 57 -6.41 2.57 -22.72
CA PHE A 57 -5.50 3.60 -23.23
C PHE A 57 -4.60 3.05 -24.35
N PRO A 58 -4.03 3.90 -25.21
CA PRO A 58 -3.13 3.46 -26.28
C PRO A 58 -1.90 2.68 -25.80
N ASN A 59 -1.47 2.88 -24.55
CA ASN A 59 -0.37 2.14 -23.94
C ASN A 59 -0.77 0.75 -23.40
N GLY A 60 -2.03 0.32 -23.61
CA GLY A 60 -2.57 -0.95 -23.12
C GLY A 60 -3.05 -0.92 -21.67
N THR A 61 -2.95 0.21 -20.97
CA THR A 61 -3.51 0.37 -19.63
C THR A 61 -5.04 0.35 -19.70
N GLU A 62 -5.68 -0.40 -18.81
CA GLU A 62 -7.13 -0.42 -18.68
C GLU A 62 -7.57 0.41 -17.47
N TYR A 63 -8.68 1.12 -17.60
CA TYR A 63 -9.25 1.93 -16.52
C TYR A 63 -10.76 1.78 -16.43
N THR A 64 -11.25 1.64 -15.20
CA THR A 64 -12.67 1.69 -14.85
C THR A 64 -12.83 2.66 -13.69
N GLY A 65 -13.68 3.67 -13.83
CA GLY A 65 -13.85 4.66 -12.77
C GLY A 65 -14.45 5.97 -13.23
N GLN A 66 -14.29 6.98 -12.38
CA GLN A 66 -14.80 8.32 -12.60
C GLN A 66 -13.88 9.12 -13.55
N TRP A 67 -14.50 9.99 -14.34
CA TRP A 67 -13.85 10.86 -15.32
C TRP A 67 -14.36 12.28 -15.16
N LEU A 68 -13.46 13.26 -15.31
CA LEU A 68 -13.79 14.67 -15.40
C LEU A 68 -13.02 15.29 -16.57
N LYS A 69 -13.74 16.01 -17.46
CA LYS A 69 -13.13 16.67 -18.63
C LYS A 69 -12.25 15.74 -19.47
N GLY A 70 -12.71 14.50 -19.66
CA GLY A 70 -12.01 13.51 -20.48
C GLY A 70 -10.74 12.94 -19.85
N MET A 71 -10.54 13.10 -18.54
CA MET A 71 -9.43 12.47 -17.78
C MET A 71 -9.95 11.67 -16.59
N PRO A 72 -9.25 10.60 -16.15
CA PRO A 72 -9.53 9.95 -14.87
C PRO A 72 -9.53 10.95 -13.71
N ASP A 73 -10.61 11.00 -12.94
CA ASP A 73 -10.76 11.95 -11.83
C ASP A 73 -11.83 11.47 -10.85
N GLY A 74 -11.46 11.32 -9.57
CA GLY A 74 -12.26 10.66 -8.54
C GLY A 74 -11.85 9.19 -8.34
N GLU A 75 -12.75 8.36 -7.86
CA GLU A 75 -12.46 6.95 -7.60
C GLU A 75 -12.29 6.14 -8.89
N GLY A 76 -11.28 5.29 -8.93
CA GLY A 76 -11.00 4.45 -10.10
C GLY A 76 -10.18 3.19 -9.79
N TYR A 77 -10.14 2.32 -10.79
CA TYR A 77 -9.36 1.10 -10.83
C TYR A 77 -8.63 1.03 -12.17
N GLN A 78 -7.31 0.88 -12.10
CA GLN A 78 -6.41 0.88 -13.24
C GLN A 78 -5.59 -0.41 -13.26
N VAL A 79 -5.50 -1.05 -14.42
CA VAL A 79 -4.66 -2.24 -14.65
C VAL A 79 -3.60 -1.88 -15.69
N PHE A 80 -2.34 -2.10 -15.33
CA PHE A 80 -1.19 -1.83 -16.18
C PHE A 80 -0.84 -3.06 -17.04
N PRO A 81 -0.18 -2.87 -18.20
CA PRO A 81 0.21 -3.99 -19.07
C PRO A 81 1.14 -5.02 -18.42
N ASP A 82 1.90 -4.62 -17.41
CA ASP A 82 2.78 -5.51 -16.64
C ASP A 82 2.04 -6.34 -15.57
N GLY A 83 0.72 -6.14 -15.44
CA GLY A 83 -0.13 -6.79 -14.45
C GLY A 83 -0.27 -6.02 -13.13
N GLY A 84 0.44 -4.90 -12.96
CA GLY A 84 0.25 -4.00 -11.83
C GLY A 84 -1.18 -3.44 -11.79
N LYS A 85 -1.68 -3.12 -10.60
CA LYS A 85 -3.04 -2.61 -10.41
C LYS A 85 -3.05 -1.49 -9.40
N TYR A 86 -3.74 -0.41 -9.72
CA TYR A 86 -4.04 0.66 -8.77
C TYR A 86 -5.54 0.75 -8.53
N ARG A 87 -5.93 0.89 -7.27
CA ARG A 87 -7.30 1.21 -6.86
C ARG A 87 -7.27 2.39 -5.91
N GLY A 88 -7.94 3.47 -6.26
CA GLY A 88 -8.02 4.62 -5.37
C GLY A 88 -8.45 5.89 -6.08
N GLU A 89 -8.09 7.00 -5.46
CA GLU A 89 -8.44 8.33 -5.93
C GLU A 89 -7.50 8.80 -7.05
N PHE A 90 -8.09 9.49 -8.03
CA PHE A 90 -7.44 10.13 -9.16
C PHE A 90 -7.75 11.63 -9.20
N ARG A 91 -6.81 12.42 -9.71
CA ARG A 91 -7.01 13.83 -10.05
C ARG A 91 -6.30 14.14 -11.36
N ALA A 92 -7.06 14.62 -12.35
CA ALA A 92 -6.51 14.97 -13.67
C ALA A 92 -5.61 13.88 -14.28
N GLY A 93 -6.03 12.62 -14.19
CA GLY A 93 -5.35 11.47 -14.76
C GLY A 93 -4.26 10.84 -13.89
N LYS A 94 -3.97 11.39 -12.71
CA LYS A 94 -2.92 10.90 -11.80
C LYS A 94 -3.48 10.34 -10.51
N ALA A 95 -2.81 9.36 -9.92
CA ALA A 95 -3.12 8.92 -8.57
C ALA A 95 -2.86 10.05 -7.57
N GLU A 96 -3.89 10.39 -6.78
CA GLU A 96 -3.91 11.53 -5.86
C GLU A 96 -4.95 11.26 -4.77
N GLY A 97 -4.57 11.30 -3.49
CA GLY A 97 -5.46 10.95 -2.38
C GLY A 97 -5.12 9.59 -1.79
N ARG A 98 -6.10 8.78 -1.40
CA ARG A 98 -5.84 7.42 -0.87
C ARG A 98 -5.97 6.37 -1.96
N GLY A 99 -5.10 5.35 -1.88
CA GLY A 99 -5.14 4.25 -2.83
C GLY A 99 -4.25 3.07 -2.44
N THR A 100 -4.51 1.96 -3.11
CA THR A 100 -3.75 0.73 -3.02
C THR A 100 -3.15 0.42 -4.38
N PHE A 101 -1.86 0.10 -4.42
CA PHE A 101 -1.17 -0.40 -5.60
C PHE A 101 -0.66 -1.81 -5.34
N GLU A 102 -1.13 -2.77 -6.13
CA GLU A 102 -0.62 -4.12 -6.21
C GLU A 102 0.40 -4.17 -7.36
N TYR A 103 1.66 -4.40 -7.03
CA TYR A 103 2.72 -4.56 -8.01
C TYR A 103 2.67 -5.94 -8.65
N SER A 104 3.18 -6.05 -9.87
CA SER A 104 3.23 -7.31 -10.62
C SER A 104 4.08 -8.40 -9.95
N ASN A 105 5.02 -8.00 -9.09
CA ASN A 105 5.83 -8.91 -8.27
C ASN A 105 5.12 -9.41 -6.99
N GLY A 106 3.90 -8.93 -6.70
CA GLY A 106 3.14 -9.27 -5.49
C GLY A 106 3.32 -8.32 -4.31
N ASP A 107 4.18 -7.30 -4.43
CA ASP A 107 4.25 -6.22 -3.43
C ASP A 107 2.93 -5.44 -3.42
N VAL A 108 2.54 -4.92 -2.26
CA VAL A 108 1.32 -4.13 -2.09
C VAL A 108 1.61 -2.89 -1.28
N TYR A 109 1.39 -1.72 -1.86
CA TYR A 109 1.37 -0.45 -1.14
C TYR A 109 -0.08 -0.02 -0.89
N THR A 110 -0.39 0.44 0.32
CA THR A 110 -1.65 1.12 0.65
C THR A 110 -1.35 2.37 1.47
N GLY A 111 -1.78 3.53 0.99
CA GLY A 111 -1.45 4.79 1.64
C GLY A 111 -1.90 6.00 0.86
N SER A 112 -1.22 7.12 1.08
CA SER A 112 -1.52 8.37 0.40
C SER A 112 -0.67 8.54 -0.86
N TRP A 113 -1.21 9.25 -1.82
CA TRP A 113 -0.67 9.42 -3.16
C TRP A 113 -0.69 10.90 -3.53
N VAL A 114 0.37 11.36 -4.17
CA VAL A 114 0.48 12.70 -4.73
C VAL A 114 1.19 12.60 -6.08
N ASN A 115 0.54 13.04 -7.15
CA ASN A 115 1.09 13.01 -8.51
C ASN A 115 1.72 11.66 -8.91
N ASP A 116 1.00 10.55 -8.73
CA ASP A 116 1.45 9.18 -9.04
C ASP A 116 2.52 8.60 -8.11
N TYR A 117 2.96 9.34 -7.08
CA TYR A 117 3.92 8.84 -6.09
C TYR A 117 3.25 8.53 -4.76
N ALA A 118 3.66 7.42 -4.13
CA ALA A 118 3.41 7.21 -2.70
C ALA A 118 3.98 8.39 -1.90
N HIS A 119 3.18 8.92 -0.99
CA HIS A 119 3.49 10.12 -0.23
C HIS A 119 2.76 10.11 1.12
N GLY A 120 3.30 10.81 2.13
CA GLY A 120 2.68 10.86 3.46
C GLY A 120 2.68 9.49 4.13
N GLU A 121 1.61 9.15 4.83
CA GLU A 121 1.52 7.87 5.54
C GLU A 121 1.12 6.71 4.60
N GLY A 122 1.78 5.57 4.74
CA GLY A 122 1.47 4.37 3.98
C GLY A 122 2.07 3.09 4.55
N THR A 123 1.55 1.96 4.10
CA THR A 123 2.03 0.61 4.42
C THR A 123 2.41 -0.11 3.13
N CYS A 124 3.61 -0.68 3.08
CA CYS A 124 4.05 -1.55 1.99
C CYS A 124 4.30 -2.96 2.54
N SER A 125 3.57 -3.94 2.02
CA SER A 125 3.80 -5.36 2.23
C SER A 125 4.57 -5.89 1.03
N ARG A 126 5.73 -6.50 1.26
CA ARG A 126 6.55 -7.08 0.19
C ARG A 126 6.30 -8.57 0.08
N HIS A 127 6.47 -9.10 -1.13
CA HIS A 127 6.33 -10.53 -1.42
C HIS A 127 7.33 -11.41 -0.66
N ASP A 128 8.45 -10.83 -0.19
CA ASP A 128 9.44 -11.51 0.67
C ASP A 128 8.98 -11.66 2.13
N GLY A 129 7.81 -11.14 2.48
CA GLY A 129 7.24 -11.17 3.84
C GLY A 129 7.65 -10.00 4.73
N SER A 130 8.45 -9.06 4.22
CA SER A 130 8.72 -7.80 4.90
C SER A 130 7.56 -6.81 4.79
N MET A 131 7.42 -5.95 5.79
CA MET A 131 6.39 -4.93 5.85
C MET A 131 6.99 -3.63 6.38
N TYR A 132 6.81 -2.55 5.62
CA TYR A 132 7.05 -1.18 6.05
C TYR A 132 5.74 -0.48 6.38
N LYS A 133 5.70 0.29 7.47
CA LYS A 133 4.63 1.22 7.79
C LYS A 133 5.23 2.52 8.31
N GLY A 134 4.92 3.63 7.66
CA GLY A 134 5.45 4.93 8.06
C GLY A 134 5.32 5.98 6.96
N GLN A 135 6.24 6.93 7.00
CA GLN A 135 6.27 8.09 6.12
C GLN A 135 6.91 7.79 4.77
N TRP A 136 6.32 8.38 3.73
CA TRP A 136 6.74 8.26 2.34
C TRP A 136 6.93 9.64 1.73
N HIS A 137 7.98 9.78 0.94
CA HIS A 137 8.22 10.96 0.12
C HIS A 137 8.61 10.54 -1.30
N ARG A 138 7.73 10.86 -2.25
CA ARG A 138 7.97 10.64 -3.70
C ARG A 138 8.35 9.18 -4.03
N GLY A 139 7.65 8.24 -3.41
CA GLY A 139 7.88 6.81 -3.63
C GLY A 139 8.91 6.15 -2.72
N MET A 140 9.63 6.92 -1.90
CA MET A 140 10.67 6.40 -0.99
C MET A 140 10.19 6.43 0.46
N GLN A 141 10.68 5.49 1.28
CA GLN A 141 10.55 5.55 2.73
C GLN A 141 11.43 6.70 3.24
N ASP A 142 10.80 7.71 3.82
CA ASP A 142 11.46 8.96 4.20
C ASP A 142 10.69 9.58 5.37
N GLY A 143 11.38 9.73 6.51
CA GLY A 143 10.81 10.08 7.79
C GLY A 143 10.66 8.87 8.72
N SER A 144 9.81 8.98 9.75
CA SER A 144 9.69 7.95 10.77
C SER A 144 8.85 6.75 10.29
N GLY A 145 9.27 5.55 10.65
CA GLY A 145 8.57 4.34 10.25
C GLY A 145 8.94 3.09 11.05
N THR A 146 8.29 1.99 10.69
CA THR A 146 8.56 0.66 11.20
C THR A 146 8.75 -0.28 10.02
N LEU A 147 9.88 -0.99 9.98
CA LEU A 147 10.16 -2.05 9.01
C LEU A 147 10.30 -3.37 9.76
N SER A 148 9.59 -4.40 9.34
CA SER A 148 9.68 -5.74 9.93
C SER A 148 9.82 -6.80 8.86
N HIS A 149 10.41 -7.94 9.21
CA HIS A 149 10.43 -9.13 8.37
C HIS A 149 9.91 -10.31 9.16
N ASN A 150 8.87 -10.96 8.63
CA ASN A 150 8.25 -12.11 9.28
C ASN A 150 8.89 -13.40 8.80
N LYS A 151 8.94 -14.41 9.66
CA LYS A 151 9.39 -15.74 9.25
C LYS A 151 8.30 -16.45 8.43
N ASP A 152 8.63 -16.80 7.20
CA ASP A 152 7.74 -17.57 6.32
C ASP A 152 7.27 -18.88 6.99
N GLY A 153 6.00 -19.24 6.75
CA GLY A 153 5.36 -20.44 7.28
C GLY A 153 5.11 -20.48 8.79
N SER A 154 5.40 -19.40 9.54
CA SER A 154 5.13 -19.35 10.99
C SER A 154 3.70 -18.84 11.27
N PHE A 155 2.91 -19.66 11.97
CA PHE A 155 1.66 -19.22 12.62
C PHE A 155 1.78 -19.48 14.13
N PRO A 156 1.64 -18.45 14.99
CA PRO A 156 1.48 -17.03 14.64
C PRO A 156 2.75 -16.48 13.95
N LEU A 157 2.58 -15.47 13.10
CA LEU A 157 3.70 -14.76 12.48
C LEU A 157 4.63 -14.25 13.59
N GLN A 158 5.88 -14.71 13.56
CA GLN A 158 6.93 -14.19 14.44
C GLN A 158 7.86 -13.30 13.63
N GLN A 159 8.05 -12.07 14.10
CA GLN A 159 8.99 -11.13 13.53
C GLN A 159 10.41 -11.66 13.73
N GLN A 160 11.14 -11.87 12.64
CA GLN A 160 12.55 -12.24 12.69
C GLN A 160 13.40 -11.04 13.10
N TRP A 161 13.03 -9.86 12.61
CA TRP A 161 13.57 -8.58 13.04
C TRP A 161 12.54 -7.46 12.86
N LEU A 162 12.75 -6.39 13.63
CA LEU A 162 11.91 -5.19 13.67
C LEU A 162 12.81 -3.97 13.83
N TYR A 163 12.73 -3.05 12.87
CA TYR A 163 13.30 -1.71 12.97
C TYR A 163 12.19 -0.70 13.27
N GLN A 164 12.44 0.21 14.21
CA GLN A 164 11.62 1.38 14.49
C GLN A 164 12.52 2.61 14.56
N GLY A 165 12.32 3.58 13.68
CA GLY A 165 13.20 4.75 13.62
C GLY A 165 12.99 5.58 12.38
N ASP A 166 13.99 6.40 12.06
CA ASP A 166 13.96 7.29 10.92
C ASP A 166 14.50 6.61 9.65
N PHE A 167 13.96 7.02 8.52
CA PHE A 167 14.35 6.59 7.19
C PHE A 167 14.73 7.81 6.34
N LEU A 168 15.68 7.63 5.44
CA LEU A 168 16.00 8.58 4.40
C LEU A 168 16.36 7.77 3.14
N ASP A 169 15.66 8.06 2.03
CA ASP A 169 15.86 7.40 0.74
C ASP A 169 15.91 5.86 0.86
N ASP A 170 14.90 5.27 1.51
CA ASP A 170 14.75 3.82 1.75
C ASP A 170 15.76 3.18 2.72
N ALA A 171 16.65 3.96 3.34
CA ALA A 171 17.65 3.46 4.28
C ALA A 171 17.35 3.87 5.73
N PHE A 172 17.70 3.01 6.70
CA PHE A 172 17.73 3.42 8.11
C PHE A 172 18.64 4.63 8.28
N HIS A 173 18.14 5.64 8.96
CA HIS A 173 18.82 6.92 9.16
C HIS A 173 18.47 7.49 10.54
N GLY A 174 19.13 8.57 10.95
CA GLY A 174 18.76 9.29 12.17
C GLY A 174 18.87 8.41 13.42
N LYS A 175 17.79 8.33 14.20
CA LYS A 175 17.73 7.46 15.39
C LYS A 175 16.79 6.29 15.15
N GLY A 176 17.14 5.12 15.69
CA GLY A 176 16.25 3.98 15.62
C GLY A 176 16.72 2.78 16.43
N THR A 177 15.80 1.85 16.60
CA THR A 177 15.98 0.59 17.32
C THR A 177 15.76 -0.57 16.36
N LEU A 178 16.76 -1.43 16.20
CA LEU A 178 16.65 -2.72 15.50
C LEU A 178 16.66 -3.85 16.52
N SER A 179 15.60 -4.65 16.56
CA SER A 179 15.45 -5.81 17.42
C SER A 179 15.40 -7.09 16.58
N TRP A 180 16.04 -8.16 17.06
CA TRP A 180 16.02 -9.48 16.41
C TRP A 180 15.38 -10.53 17.32
N ALA A 181 14.83 -11.57 16.71
CA ALA A 181 14.18 -12.68 17.42
C ALA A 181 15.11 -13.46 18.36
N ASP A 182 16.42 -13.39 18.16
CA ASP A 182 17.43 -14.03 19.01
C ASP A 182 17.83 -13.20 20.24
N GLY A 183 17.15 -12.06 20.47
CA GLY A 183 17.39 -11.18 21.61
C GLY A 183 18.47 -10.12 21.36
N ARG A 184 19.10 -10.09 20.19
CA ARG A 184 19.91 -8.92 19.81
C ARG A 184 19.04 -7.68 19.75
N CYS A 185 19.62 -6.56 20.14
CA CYS A 185 19.00 -5.25 20.00
C CYS A 185 20.09 -4.20 19.78
N TYR A 186 19.88 -3.29 18.84
CA TYR A 186 20.67 -2.06 18.71
C TYR A 186 19.73 -0.88 18.82
N GLU A 187 20.05 0.06 19.71
CA GLU A 187 19.40 1.35 19.85
C GLU A 187 20.46 2.44 19.70
N GLY A 188 20.34 3.29 18.69
CA GLY A 188 21.37 4.28 18.44
C GLY A 188 21.15 5.07 17.16
N GLN A 189 22.22 5.70 16.69
CA GLN A 189 22.18 6.44 15.43
C GLN A 189 22.41 5.51 14.24
N TRP A 190 21.86 5.91 13.10
CA TRP A 190 21.91 5.18 11.84
C TRP A 190 22.32 6.11 10.70
N SER A 191 23.10 5.59 9.76
CA SER A 191 23.47 6.30 8.54
C SER A 191 23.52 5.32 7.39
N ASN A 192 22.70 5.56 6.35
CA ASN A 192 22.64 4.74 5.13
C ASN A 192 22.49 3.24 5.41
N GLY A 193 21.61 2.88 6.35
CA GLY A 193 21.33 1.50 6.71
C GLY A 193 22.33 0.86 7.69
N LYS A 194 23.33 1.62 8.17
CA LYS A 194 24.40 1.10 9.04
C LYS A 194 24.35 1.73 10.42
N MET A 195 24.80 0.97 11.43
CA MET A 195 24.96 1.50 12.78
C MET A 195 26.03 2.60 12.75
N HIS A 196 25.74 3.73 13.39
CA HIS A 196 26.61 4.91 13.36
C HIS A 196 26.54 5.67 14.69
N GLY A 197 27.57 6.45 15.01
CA GLY A 197 27.59 7.35 16.15
C GLY A 197 27.41 6.62 17.49
N GLU A 198 26.76 7.27 18.44
CA GLU A 198 26.48 6.69 19.75
C GLU A 198 25.33 5.68 19.68
N GLY A 199 25.53 4.51 20.30
CA GLY A 199 24.51 3.48 20.41
C GLY A 199 24.75 2.49 21.55
N LEU A 200 23.71 1.71 21.82
CA LEU A 200 23.66 0.59 22.75
C LEU A 200 23.35 -0.67 21.98
N TYR A 201 24.26 -1.63 21.98
CA TYR A 201 24.05 -2.97 21.46
C TYR A 201 23.92 -3.98 22.60
N VAL A 202 22.84 -4.75 22.58
CA VAL A 202 22.57 -5.86 23.50
C VAL A 202 22.79 -7.18 22.77
N PHE A 203 23.64 -8.03 23.33
CA PHE A 203 23.93 -9.37 22.83
C PHE A 203 22.85 -10.37 23.30
N PRO A 204 22.70 -11.54 22.63
CA PRO A 204 21.74 -12.57 23.03
C PRO A 204 21.91 -13.07 24.47
N ASP A 205 23.13 -13.04 25.00
CA ASP A 205 23.46 -13.45 26.38
C ASP A 205 23.24 -12.33 27.42
N GLY A 206 22.69 -11.19 27.00
CA GLY A 206 22.42 -10.04 27.85
C GLY A 206 23.62 -9.11 28.08
N ARG A 207 24.81 -9.42 27.56
CA ARG A 207 25.92 -8.46 27.54
C ARG A 207 25.53 -7.21 26.77
N ARG A 208 26.18 -6.09 27.08
CA ARG A 208 25.90 -4.78 26.50
C ARG A 208 27.19 -4.12 26.06
N TYR A 209 27.16 -3.46 24.91
CA TYR A 209 28.18 -2.53 24.45
C TYR A 209 27.52 -1.18 24.26
N GLU A 210 28.04 -0.16 24.96
CA GLU A 210 27.62 1.23 24.82
C GLU A 210 28.84 2.01 24.36
N GLY A 211 28.73 2.66 23.21
CA GLY A 211 29.90 3.28 22.58
C GLY A 211 29.63 3.85 21.19
N GLN A 212 30.71 4.06 20.45
CA GLN A 212 30.70 4.61 19.10
C GLN A 212 30.70 3.48 18.06
N PHE A 213 29.87 3.61 17.03
CA PHE A 213 29.76 2.71 15.89
C PHE A 213 30.13 3.47 14.61
N GLU A 214 30.81 2.81 13.67
CA GLU A 214 31.23 3.44 12.42
C GLU A 214 31.00 2.53 11.22
N ASN A 215 29.80 2.63 10.63
CA ASN A 215 29.42 1.91 9.42
C ASN A 215 29.38 0.37 9.60
N ASP A 216 28.93 -0.08 10.77
CA ASP A 216 28.79 -1.50 11.16
C ASP A 216 27.45 -2.12 10.74
#